data_AF-A0A9X4LAX2-F1
#
_entry.id   AF-A0A9X4LAX2-F1
#
_cell.length_a   1.000
_cell.length_b   1.000
_cell.length_c   1.000
_cell.angle_alpha   90.00
_cell.angle_beta   90.00
_cell.angle_gamma   90.00
#
_symmetry.space_group_name_H-M   'P 1'
#
loop_
_entity.id
_entity.type
_entity.pdbx_description
1 polymer ?
#
loop_
_entity_poly.entity_id
_entity_poly.type
_entity_poly.pdbx_seq_one_letter_code
_entity_poly.pdbx_strand_id
1 'polypeptide(L)'
;MNSNFVDFYNSAFKKQFELSDSKNTIDLLLPPKAYNFKQEIKKDFKDWINFQQDNDNQIKEINMKQTNDNFEIYTFDTRSILKNNLSKNPLVVLIDTTDLGDNFYYSSVTQGSYLFKNYENTNKYLKEYGLEDVVSGVTNYKDIVLKDFKELNIKILIVSISIFLSFITLVLTIIFDIQQYFEKNMKFLMIRKIHCFNLIKNNSEYLLLSNGLVILVGVISITVMKNSAILLLFIFIIIIQILIQSIYINKLEKNNLINLKELE
;
A
#
# COMPACT_ATOMS: atom_id res chain seq x y z
N MET A 1 -3.61 0.52 -28.92
CA MET A 1 -3.78 -0.25 -27.67
C MET A 1 -2.60 0.01 -26.74
N ASN A 2 -2.83 0.30 -25.44
CA ASN A 2 -1.76 0.56 -24.47
C ASN A 2 -1.11 -0.76 -24.02
N SER A 3 0.03 -1.11 -24.61
CA SER A 3 0.75 -2.36 -24.31
C SER A 3 1.15 -2.46 -22.84
N ASN A 4 1.59 -1.37 -22.21
CA ASN A 4 2.03 -1.37 -20.81
C ASN A 4 0.90 -1.74 -19.84
N PHE A 5 -0.33 -1.26 -20.09
CA PHE A 5 -1.49 -1.60 -19.26
C PHE A 5 -1.85 -3.09 -19.41
N VAL A 6 -1.84 -3.58 -20.64
CA VAL A 6 -2.17 -4.98 -20.95
C VAL A 6 -1.09 -5.91 -20.42
N ASP A 7 0.18 -5.53 -20.48
CA ASP A 7 1.29 -6.31 -19.93
C ASP A 7 1.24 -6.37 -18.39
N PHE A 8 0.90 -5.26 -17.73
CA PHE A 8 0.77 -5.22 -16.28
C PHE A 8 -0.43 -6.02 -15.77
N TYR A 9 -1.56 -5.98 -16.48
CA TYR A 9 -2.80 -6.69 -16.11
C TYR A 9 -3.09 -7.92 -16.98
N ASN A 10 -2.07 -8.49 -17.63
CA ASN A 10 -2.18 -9.49 -18.70
C ASN A 10 -2.93 -10.75 -18.27
N SER A 11 -2.73 -11.17 -17.01
CA SER A 11 -3.42 -12.33 -16.43
C SER A 11 -4.93 -12.14 -16.32
N ALA A 12 -5.40 -10.92 -16.07
CA ALA A 12 -6.82 -10.61 -15.86
C ALA A 12 -7.58 -10.41 -17.17
N PHE A 13 -6.96 -9.77 -18.17
CA PHE A 13 -7.68 -9.26 -19.34
C PHE A 13 -7.46 -10.05 -20.64
N LYS A 14 -6.37 -10.83 -20.76
CA LYS A 14 -6.04 -11.55 -22.01
C LYS A 14 -7.07 -12.59 -22.43
N LYS A 15 -7.81 -13.17 -21.48
CA LYS A 15 -8.88 -14.15 -21.76
C LYS A 15 -10.24 -13.51 -22.02
N GLN A 16 -10.45 -12.27 -21.58
CA GLN A 16 -11.75 -11.60 -21.57
C GLN A 16 -11.92 -10.66 -22.78
N PHE A 17 -10.80 -10.07 -23.23
CA PHE A 17 -10.70 -9.49 -24.55
C PHE A 17 -10.07 -10.55 -25.47
N GLU A 18 -10.89 -11.44 -26.04
CA GLU A 18 -10.53 -11.93 -27.36
C GLU A 18 -10.39 -10.66 -28.21
N LEU A 19 -9.16 -10.33 -28.58
CA LEU A 19 -8.77 -9.18 -29.39
C LEU A 19 -9.32 -9.38 -30.81
N SER A 20 -10.64 -9.43 -30.95
CA SER A 20 -11.27 -9.26 -32.23
C SER A 20 -11.11 -7.80 -32.57
N ASP A 21 -10.26 -7.52 -33.56
CA ASP A 21 -10.22 -6.28 -34.34
C ASP A 21 -11.57 -6.04 -35.06
N SER A 22 -12.69 -6.09 -34.35
CA SER A 22 -13.98 -5.68 -34.87
C SER A 22 -13.97 -4.16 -34.90
N LYS A 23 -13.40 -3.62 -36.00
CA LYS A 23 -13.26 -2.19 -36.29
C LYS A 23 -14.53 -1.36 -36.12
N ASN A 24 -15.71 -1.97 -35.91
CA ASN A 24 -17.02 -1.33 -35.84
C ASN A 24 -17.71 -1.35 -34.46
N THR A 25 -17.11 -1.91 -33.40
CA THR A 25 -17.76 -1.98 -32.08
C THR A 25 -16.85 -1.52 -30.95
N ILE A 26 -17.42 -0.84 -29.96
CA ILE A 26 -16.74 -0.50 -28.70
C ILE A 26 -17.09 -1.57 -27.67
N ASP A 27 -16.09 -2.27 -27.16
CA ASP A 27 -16.27 -3.35 -26.19
C ASP A 27 -16.22 -2.81 -24.76
N LEU A 28 -17.29 -3.06 -24.00
CA LEU A 28 -17.44 -2.70 -22.59
C LEU A 28 -17.50 -3.97 -21.73
N LEU A 29 -16.51 -4.18 -20.87
CA LEU A 29 -16.48 -5.27 -19.90
C LEU A 29 -17.15 -4.87 -18.59
N LEU A 30 -18.22 -5.60 -18.27
CA LEU A 30 -19.02 -5.44 -17.06
C LEU A 30 -18.58 -6.46 -16.00
N PRO A 31 -18.24 -6.02 -14.77
CA PRO A 31 -18.04 -6.93 -13.65
C PRO A 31 -19.38 -7.54 -13.22
N PRO A 32 -19.36 -8.67 -12.48
CA PRO A 32 -20.58 -9.42 -12.12
C PRO A 32 -21.67 -8.56 -11.47
N LYS A 33 -21.27 -7.62 -10.60
CA LYS A 33 -22.20 -6.74 -9.86
C LYS A 33 -22.82 -5.63 -10.72
N ALA A 34 -22.20 -5.25 -11.84
CA ALA A 34 -22.66 -4.18 -12.70
C ALA A 34 -23.77 -4.62 -13.66
N TYR A 35 -24.02 -5.93 -13.79
CA TYR A 35 -25.04 -6.46 -14.70
C TYR A 35 -26.45 -5.93 -14.40
N ASN A 36 -26.78 -5.74 -13.12
CA ASN A 36 -28.09 -5.21 -12.70
C ASN A 36 -28.35 -3.80 -13.25
N PHE A 37 -27.31 -3.04 -13.58
CA PHE A 37 -27.37 -1.67 -14.08
C PHE A 37 -27.01 -1.57 -15.56
N LYS A 38 -27.01 -2.70 -16.31
CA LYS A 38 -26.55 -2.77 -17.70
C LYS A 38 -27.18 -1.73 -18.64
N GLN A 39 -28.48 -1.46 -18.50
CA GLN A 39 -29.16 -0.49 -19.36
C GLN A 39 -28.77 0.95 -19.05
N GLU A 40 -28.67 1.30 -17.76
CA GLU A 40 -28.22 2.62 -17.30
C GLU A 40 -26.77 2.86 -17.72
N ILE A 41 -25.88 1.89 -17.47
CA ILE A 41 -24.47 1.96 -17.89
C ILE A 41 -24.35 2.13 -19.40
N LYS A 42 -25.16 1.42 -20.20
CA LYS A 42 -25.13 1.57 -21.67
C LYS A 42 -25.52 2.99 -22.08
N LYS A 43 -26.54 3.57 -21.45
CA LYS A 43 -27.00 4.93 -21.74
C LYS A 43 -25.94 5.96 -21.34
N ASP A 44 -25.45 5.90 -20.11
CA ASP A 44 -24.45 6.83 -19.60
C ASP A 44 -23.15 6.76 -20.39
N PHE A 45 -22.72 5.54 -20.74
CA PHE A 45 -21.53 5.35 -21.57
C PHE A 45 -21.75 5.87 -23.00
N LYS A 46 -22.97 5.73 -23.56
CA LYS A 46 -23.30 6.30 -24.87
C LYS A 46 -23.28 7.84 -24.84
N ASP A 47 -23.81 8.45 -23.80
CA ASP A 47 -23.79 9.90 -23.65
C ASP A 47 -22.35 10.41 -23.46
N TRP A 48 -21.54 9.67 -22.69
CA TRP A 48 -20.11 9.96 -22.51
C TRP A 48 -19.33 9.85 -23.83
N ILE A 49 -19.46 8.76 -24.59
CA ILE A 49 -18.69 8.61 -25.84
C ILE A 49 -19.09 9.66 -26.88
N ASN A 50 -20.38 9.99 -26.97
CA ASN A 50 -20.87 11.06 -27.84
C ASN A 50 -20.26 12.43 -27.48
N PHE A 51 -20.05 12.70 -26.19
CA PHE A 51 -19.39 13.92 -25.75
C PHE A 51 -17.89 13.95 -26.10
N GLN A 52 -17.24 12.79 -26.16
CA GLN A 52 -15.81 12.68 -26.48
C GLN A 52 -15.51 12.65 -27.98
N GLN A 53 -16.53 12.53 -28.84
CA GLN A 53 -16.37 12.48 -30.29
C GLN A 53 -16.43 13.87 -30.91
N ASP A 54 -15.58 14.12 -31.90
CA ASP A 54 -15.72 15.26 -32.80
C ASP A 54 -16.82 14.96 -33.85
N ASN A 55 -17.46 16.00 -34.39
CA ASN A 55 -18.71 15.93 -35.18
C ASN A 55 -18.70 14.96 -36.41
N ASP A 56 -17.54 14.45 -36.82
CA ASP A 56 -17.37 13.61 -38.02
C ASP A 56 -17.23 12.10 -37.75
N ASN A 57 -17.21 11.66 -36.48
CA ASN A 57 -17.03 10.24 -36.15
C ASN A 57 -18.35 9.45 -36.18
N GLN A 58 -18.35 8.29 -36.85
CA GLN A 58 -19.51 7.39 -36.87
C GLN A 58 -19.72 6.73 -35.50
N ILE A 59 -20.96 6.80 -34.98
CA ILE A 59 -21.36 6.18 -33.71
C ILE A 59 -21.27 4.65 -33.85
N LYS A 60 -20.21 4.06 -33.31
CA LYS A 60 -20.04 2.61 -33.23
C LYS A 60 -20.99 1.99 -32.22
N GLU A 61 -21.37 0.74 -32.46
CA GLU A 61 -22.24 0.01 -31.54
C GLU A 61 -21.48 -0.42 -30.29
N ILE A 62 -22.09 -0.24 -29.11
CA ILE A 62 -21.52 -0.63 -27.81
C ILE A 62 -21.86 -2.09 -27.54
N ASN A 63 -20.84 -2.94 -27.58
CA ASN A 63 -20.93 -4.36 -27.25
C ASN A 63 -20.58 -4.57 -25.77
N MET A 64 -21.51 -5.09 -24.99
CA MET A 64 -21.32 -5.30 -23.56
C MET A 64 -21.02 -6.76 -23.26
N LYS A 65 -19.77 -7.05 -22.89
CA LYS A 65 -19.30 -8.37 -22.47
C LYS A 65 -19.34 -8.45 -20.95
N GLN A 66 -19.83 -9.56 -20.41
CA GLN A 66 -19.79 -9.82 -18.98
C GLN A 66 -18.57 -10.65 -18.65
N THR A 67 -17.87 -10.28 -17.58
CA THR A 67 -16.85 -11.14 -16.97
C THR A 67 -17.42 -11.85 -15.74
N ASN A 68 -16.94 -13.07 -15.50
CA ASN A 68 -17.20 -13.80 -14.26
C ASN A 68 -16.17 -13.47 -13.17
N ASP A 69 -15.09 -12.78 -13.53
CA ASP A 69 -13.98 -12.49 -12.62
C ASP A 69 -14.14 -11.12 -11.98
N ASN A 70 -13.87 -11.06 -10.67
CA ASN A 70 -13.73 -9.80 -9.95
C ASN A 70 -12.26 -9.37 -10.04
N PHE A 71 -11.96 -8.38 -10.90
CA PHE A 71 -10.62 -7.82 -11.03
C PHE A 71 -10.46 -6.53 -10.24
N GLU A 72 -9.26 -6.32 -9.72
CA GLU A 72 -8.87 -5.10 -9.00
C GLU A 72 -7.80 -4.35 -9.83
N ILE A 73 -8.03 -3.07 -10.10
CA ILE A 73 -7.13 -2.23 -10.90
C ILE A 73 -6.67 -1.07 -10.03
N TYR A 74 -5.36 -0.86 -9.95
CA TYR A 74 -4.81 0.31 -9.30
C TYR A 74 -5.02 1.56 -10.17
N THR A 75 -5.66 2.57 -9.60
CA THR A 75 -5.94 3.84 -10.27
C THR A 75 -4.75 4.78 -10.07
N PHE A 76 -4.19 5.25 -11.19
CA PHE A 76 -3.18 6.32 -11.20
C PHE A 76 -3.81 7.71 -11.32
N ASP A 77 -5.10 7.84 -10.99
CA ASP A 77 -5.75 9.13 -10.94
C ASP A 77 -5.06 9.99 -9.89
N THR A 78 -4.81 11.26 -10.20
CA THR A 78 -4.13 12.20 -9.32
C THR A 78 -5.07 13.27 -8.77
N ARG A 79 -6.31 13.34 -9.26
CA ARG A 79 -7.23 14.47 -9.06
C ARG A 79 -8.64 14.08 -8.63
N SER A 80 -9.11 12.86 -8.92
CA SER A 80 -10.41 12.42 -8.42
C SER A 80 -10.34 11.84 -7.00
N ILE A 81 -11.52 11.56 -6.43
CA ILE A 81 -11.68 10.83 -5.16
C ILE A 81 -11.05 9.43 -5.22
N LEU A 82 -10.84 8.90 -6.43
CA LEU A 82 -10.16 7.62 -6.66
C LEU A 82 -8.64 7.77 -6.76
N LYS A 83 -8.05 8.86 -6.23
CA LYS A 83 -6.60 9.11 -6.30
C LYS A 83 -5.80 7.98 -5.68
N ASN A 84 -4.88 7.39 -6.45
CA ASN A 84 -3.91 6.38 -5.99
C ASN A 84 -4.54 5.23 -5.17
N ASN A 85 -5.69 4.70 -5.62
CA ASN A 85 -6.44 3.70 -4.88
C ASN A 85 -6.58 2.39 -5.69
N LEU A 86 -6.88 1.30 -5.01
CA LEU A 86 -7.21 0.03 -5.64
C LEU A 86 -8.72 0.03 -5.96
N SER A 87 -9.07 0.21 -7.23
CA SER A 87 -10.46 0.13 -7.69
C SER A 87 -10.89 -1.33 -7.80
N LYS A 88 -11.94 -1.69 -7.06
CA LYS A 88 -12.49 -3.05 -7.04
C LYS A 88 -13.62 -3.16 -8.05
N ASN A 89 -13.50 -4.10 -8.98
CA ASN A 89 -14.50 -4.35 -10.03
C ASN A 89 -14.80 -3.11 -10.88
N PRO A 90 -13.81 -2.46 -11.51
CA PRO A 90 -14.07 -1.36 -12.41
C PRO A 90 -14.78 -1.81 -13.69
N LEU A 91 -15.43 -0.87 -14.37
CA LEU A 91 -15.81 -1.03 -15.77
C LEU A 91 -14.54 -0.87 -16.62
N VAL A 92 -14.33 -1.77 -17.58
CA VAL A 92 -13.18 -1.69 -18.49
C VAL A 92 -13.68 -1.53 -19.90
N VAL A 93 -13.12 -0.57 -20.62
CA VAL A 93 -13.54 -0.25 -21.97
C VAL A 93 -12.37 -0.40 -22.92
N LEU A 94 -12.62 -1.07 -24.04
CA LEU A 94 -11.71 -1.12 -25.16
C LEU A 94 -12.27 -0.20 -26.26
N ILE A 95 -11.56 0.90 -26.50
CA ILE A 95 -11.92 1.95 -27.46
C ILE A 95 -10.73 2.13 -28.41
N ASP A 96 -10.98 2.31 -29.70
CA ASP A 96 -9.95 2.76 -30.63
C ASP A 96 -9.71 4.27 -30.47
N THR A 97 -8.46 4.68 -30.64
CA THR A 97 -8.07 6.08 -30.80
C THR A 97 -8.90 6.83 -31.84
N THR A 98 -9.35 6.17 -32.91
CA THR A 98 -10.19 6.78 -33.95
C THR A 98 -11.61 7.11 -33.49
N ASP A 99 -12.06 6.54 -32.38
CA ASP A 99 -13.44 6.69 -31.88
C ASP A 99 -13.59 7.86 -30.93
N LEU A 100 -12.49 8.59 -30.71
CA LEU A 100 -12.34 9.70 -29.77
C LEU A 100 -11.88 10.93 -30.55
N GLY A 101 -12.22 12.12 -30.06
CA GLY A 101 -11.77 13.37 -30.66
C GLY A 101 -10.25 13.54 -30.57
N ASP A 102 -9.68 14.35 -31.47
CA ASP A 102 -8.22 14.52 -31.60
C ASP A 102 -7.56 14.97 -30.29
N ASN A 103 -8.30 15.74 -29.50
CA ASN A 103 -7.82 16.30 -28.23
C ASN A 103 -8.12 15.42 -27.02
N PHE A 104 -8.74 14.24 -27.17
CA PHE A 104 -9.18 13.40 -26.05
C PHE A 104 -8.05 13.04 -25.08
N TYR A 105 -6.88 12.65 -25.58
CA TYR A 105 -5.76 12.27 -24.71
C TYR A 105 -5.18 13.49 -23.99
N TYR A 106 -5.09 14.63 -24.67
CA TYR A 106 -4.67 15.88 -24.06
C TYR A 106 -5.67 16.32 -22.98
N SER A 107 -6.96 16.34 -23.30
CA SER A 107 -8.03 16.73 -22.37
C SER A 107 -8.19 15.74 -21.22
N SER A 108 -7.91 14.45 -21.41
CA SER A 108 -7.97 13.42 -20.37
C SER A 108 -6.78 13.51 -19.41
N VAL A 109 -5.57 13.71 -19.94
CA VAL A 109 -4.36 13.91 -19.11
C VAL A 109 -4.45 15.23 -18.36
N THR A 110 -5.00 16.26 -18.99
CA THR A 110 -5.11 17.57 -18.35
C THR A 110 -6.40 17.74 -17.55
N GLN A 111 -7.39 16.87 -17.74
CA GLN A 111 -8.77 17.01 -17.26
C GLN A 111 -9.35 18.41 -17.56
N GLY A 112 -9.15 18.90 -18.79
CA GLY A 112 -9.57 20.25 -19.20
C GLY A 112 -8.76 21.40 -18.59
N SER A 113 -7.66 21.10 -17.88
CA SER A 113 -6.73 22.11 -17.38
C SER A 113 -5.69 22.48 -18.44
N TYR A 114 -5.17 23.70 -18.41
CA TYR A 114 -4.00 24.07 -19.20
C TYR A 114 -2.85 24.43 -18.27
N LEU A 115 -1.67 23.87 -18.51
CA LEU A 115 -0.48 24.13 -17.69
C LEU A 115 0.29 25.30 -18.29
N PHE A 116 0.33 26.40 -17.57
CA PHE A 116 1.11 27.57 -17.94
C PHE A 116 2.35 27.70 -17.03
N LYS A 117 3.46 28.17 -17.61
CA LYS A 117 4.75 28.24 -16.89
C LYS A 117 4.77 29.28 -15.76
N ASN A 118 4.03 30.38 -15.90
CA ASN A 118 4.07 31.48 -14.95
C ASN A 118 2.65 31.86 -14.51
N TYR A 119 2.33 31.56 -13.25
CA TYR A 119 1.03 31.83 -12.65
C TYR A 119 0.65 33.32 -12.69
N GLU A 120 1.58 34.22 -12.37
CA GLU A 120 1.31 35.66 -12.30
C GLU A 120 1.02 36.23 -13.70
N ASN A 121 1.81 35.84 -14.70
CA ASN A 121 1.60 36.29 -16.08
C ASN A 121 0.29 35.73 -16.65
N THR A 122 -0.02 34.46 -16.40
CA THR A 122 -1.29 33.87 -16.83
C THR A 122 -2.48 34.57 -16.18
N ASN A 123 -2.43 34.81 -14.88
CA ASN A 123 -3.51 35.51 -14.20
C ASN A 123 -3.67 36.95 -14.74
N LYS A 124 -2.57 37.66 -14.97
CA LYS A 124 -2.57 39.00 -15.57
C LYS A 124 -3.21 39.02 -16.96
N TYR A 125 -2.82 38.09 -17.85
CA TYR A 125 -3.38 38.01 -19.20
C TYR A 125 -4.85 37.61 -19.20
N LEU A 126 -5.26 36.72 -18.30
CA LEU A 126 -6.68 36.39 -18.16
C LEU A 126 -7.53 37.61 -17.77
N LYS A 127 -7.01 38.49 -16.91
CA LYS A 127 -7.65 39.77 -16.58
C LYS A 127 -7.67 40.72 -17.78
N GLU A 128 -6.51 40.87 -18.43
CA GLU A 128 -6.31 41.82 -19.53
C GLU A 128 -7.20 41.52 -20.74
N TYR A 129 -7.45 40.24 -21.03
CA TYR A 129 -8.29 39.79 -22.14
C TYR A 129 -9.74 39.49 -21.74
N GLY A 130 -10.16 39.76 -20.48
CA GLY A 130 -11.52 39.52 -20.02
C GLY A 130 -11.94 38.05 -20.02
N LEU A 131 -10.97 37.14 -19.85
CA LEU A 131 -11.20 35.69 -19.88
C LEU A 131 -11.52 35.10 -18.49
N GLU A 132 -11.69 35.95 -17.48
CA GLU A 132 -12.00 35.51 -16.11
C GLU A 132 -13.33 34.73 -16.03
N ASP A 133 -14.32 35.10 -16.84
CA ASP A 133 -15.66 34.46 -16.83
C ASP A 133 -15.70 33.10 -17.54
N VAL A 134 -14.72 32.82 -18.41
CA VAL A 134 -14.64 31.54 -19.15
C VAL A 134 -13.66 30.56 -18.53
N VAL A 135 -12.82 31.00 -17.58
CA VAL A 135 -11.86 30.15 -16.86
C VAL A 135 -12.34 29.94 -15.43
N SER A 136 -12.73 28.70 -15.11
CA SER A 136 -13.22 28.30 -13.77
C SER A 136 -12.21 28.53 -12.63
N GLY A 137 -10.93 28.78 -12.93
CA GLY A 137 -9.91 29.14 -11.96
C GLY A 137 -8.49 28.85 -12.42
N VAL A 138 -7.52 29.57 -11.86
CA VAL A 138 -6.08 29.33 -12.06
C VAL A 138 -5.48 28.82 -10.76
N THR A 139 -4.84 27.66 -10.79
CA THR A 139 -4.18 27.06 -9.62
C THR A 139 -2.67 26.95 -9.82
N ASN A 140 -1.88 27.35 -8.82
CA ASN A 140 -0.43 27.12 -8.85
C ASN A 140 -0.12 25.65 -8.55
N TYR A 141 0.05 24.86 -9.62
CA TYR A 141 0.35 23.43 -9.50
C TYR A 141 1.68 23.14 -8.80
N LYS A 142 2.68 24.03 -8.92
CA LYS A 142 3.98 23.88 -8.25
C LYS A 142 3.80 23.90 -6.73
N ASP A 143 2.98 24.80 -6.22
CA ASP A 143 2.75 24.94 -4.77
C ASP A 143 1.96 23.74 -4.22
N ILE A 144 0.99 23.22 -4.99
CA ILE A 144 0.24 22.01 -4.63
C ILE A 144 1.19 20.81 -4.53
N VAL A 145 2.03 20.59 -5.53
CA VAL A 145 3.00 19.48 -5.52
C VAL A 145 4.01 19.64 -4.38
N LEU A 146 4.51 20.86 -4.12
CA LEU A 146 5.41 21.12 -2.99
C LEU A 146 4.73 20.90 -1.65
N LYS A 147 3.44 21.23 -1.51
CA LYS A 147 2.64 20.96 -0.31
C LYS A 147 2.45 19.45 -0.11
N ASP A 148 2.02 18.73 -1.14
CA ASP A 148 1.84 17.27 -1.10
C ASP A 148 3.17 16.59 -0.73
N PHE A 149 4.29 17.03 -1.32
CA PHE A 149 5.62 16.51 -1.02
C PHE A 149 6.03 16.80 0.43
N LYS A 150 5.78 18.01 0.93
CA LYS A 150 6.07 18.38 2.33
C LYS A 150 5.21 17.56 3.29
N GLU A 151 3.92 17.37 3.00
CA GLU A 151 3.02 16.56 3.83
C GLU A 151 3.46 15.09 3.86
N LEU A 152 3.84 14.52 2.72
CA LEU A 152 4.37 13.16 2.64
C LEU A 152 5.67 13.02 3.44
N ASN A 153 6.59 13.98 3.34
CA ASN A 153 7.82 13.96 4.12
C ASN A 153 7.56 14.01 5.63
N ILE A 154 6.59 14.82 6.07
CA ILE A 154 6.18 14.88 7.47
C ILE A 154 5.58 13.52 7.90
N LYS A 155 4.71 12.92 7.10
CA LYS A 155 4.14 11.59 7.39
C LYS A 155 5.22 10.51 7.50
N ILE A 156 6.17 10.49 6.57
CA ILE A 156 7.31 9.54 6.59
C ILE A 156 8.17 9.76 7.84
N LEU A 157 8.43 11.02 8.22
CA LEU A 157 9.19 11.34 9.42
C LEU A 157 8.47 10.86 10.69
N ILE A 158 7.17 11.11 10.81
CA ILE A 158 6.36 10.64 11.95
C ILE A 158 6.40 9.11 12.03
N VAL A 159 6.15 8.41 10.93
CA VAL A 159 6.17 6.94 10.88
C VAL A 159 7.56 6.40 11.26
N SER A 160 8.63 7.04 10.78
CA SER A 160 10.01 6.65 11.10
C SER A 160 10.32 6.79 12.60
N ILE A 161 9.89 7.90 13.22
CA ILE A 161 10.03 8.10 14.67
C ILE A 161 9.22 7.06 15.43
N SER A 162 8.00 6.74 14.99
CA SER A 162 7.16 5.71 15.62
C SER A 162 7.80 4.32 15.55
N ILE A 163 8.41 3.95 14.40
CA ILE A 163 9.13 2.67 14.25
C ILE A 163 10.33 2.64 15.21
N PHE A 164 11.10 3.72 15.29
CA PHE A 164 12.25 3.82 16.17
C PHE A 164 11.87 3.69 17.66
N LEU A 165 10.83 4.40 18.09
CA LEU A 165 10.31 4.28 19.45
C LEU A 165 9.80 2.87 19.75
N SER A 166 9.09 2.25 18.80
CA SER A 166 8.60 0.88 18.95
C SER A 166 9.74 -0.12 19.13
N PHE A 167 10.85 0.06 18.40
CA PHE A 167 12.04 -0.76 18.55
C PHE A 167 12.69 -0.61 19.93
N ILE A 168 12.80 0.62 20.45
CA ILE A 168 13.31 0.86 21.81
C ILE A 168 12.42 0.18 22.84
N THR A 169 11.10 0.33 22.73
CA THR A 169 10.16 -0.30 23.66
C THR A 169 10.27 -1.82 23.65
N LEU A 170 10.45 -2.44 22.48
CA LEU A 170 10.66 -3.87 22.34
C LEU A 170 11.90 -4.34 23.11
N VAL A 171 13.04 -3.66 22.92
CA VAL A 171 14.30 -3.99 23.61
C VAL A 171 14.14 -3.86 25.12
N LEU A 172 13.52 -2.79 25.60
CA LEU A 172 13.28 -2.58 27.03
C LEU A 172 12.37 -3.66 27.61
N THR A 173 11.26 -4.00 26.95
CA THR A 173 10.36 -5.06 27.40
C THR A 173 11.07 -6.41 27.53
N ILE A 174 11.95 -6.75 26.57
CA ILE A 174 12.74 -7.99 26.65
C ILE A 174 13.66 -7.97 27.88
N ILE A 175 14.35 -6.86 28.13
CA ILE A 175 15.25 -6.72 29.28
C ILE A 175 14.46 -6.84 30.60
N PHE A 176 13.34 -6.15 30.72
CA PHE A 176 12.47 -6.20 31.90
C PHE A 176 11.93 -7.61 32.15
N ASP A 177 11.48 -8.31 31.12
CA ASP A 177 10.98 -9.69 31.22
C ASP A 177 12.07 -10.65 31.73
N ILE A 178 13.29 -10.55 31.21
CA ILE A 178 14.43 -11.36 31.69
C ILE A 178 14.75 -11.04 33.16
N GLN A 179 14.79 -9.76 33.53
CA GLN A 179 15.08 -9.35 34.90
C GLN A 179 14.02 -9.91 35.87
N GLN A 180 12.74 -9.75 35.53
CA GLN A 180 11.64 -10.26 36.34
C GLN A 180 11.68 -11.79 36.48
N TYR A 181 12.04 -12.50 35.40
CA TYR A 181 12.24 -13.95 35.44
C TYR A 181 13.34 -14.36 36.42
N PHE A 182 14.48 -13.67 36.43
CA PHE A 182 15.59 -13.93 37.34
C PHE A 182 15.25 -13.62 38.80
N GLU A 183 14.60 -12.49 39.06
CA GLU A 183 14.18 -12.08 40.42
C GLU A 183 13.21 -13.10 41.03
N LYS A 184 12.24 -13.58 40.25
CA LYS A 184 11.25 -14.55 40.72
C LYS A 184 11.84 -15.94 40.97
N ASN A 185 12.82 -16.37 40.18
CA ASN A 185 13.34 -17.75 40.19
C ASN A 185 14.78 -17.87 40.73
N MET A 186 15.31 -16.82 41.35
CA MET A 186 16.72 -16.71 41.77
C MET A 186 17.23 -17.95 42.51
N LYS A 187 16.51 -18.41 43.55
CA LYS A 187 16.89 -19.58 44.36
C LYS A 187 16.99 -20.86 43.52
N PHE A 188 16.01 -21.11 42.65
CA PHE A 188 15.97 -22.30 41.80
C PHE A 188 17.08 -22.28 40.74
N LEU A 189 17.30 -21.13 40.10
CA LEU A 189 18.35 -20.95 39.10
C LEU A 189 19.74 -21.13 39.70
N MET A 190 19.96 -20.66 40.93
CA MET A 190 21.22 -20.84 41.66
C MET A 190 21.49 -22.29 42.01
N ILE A 191 20.51 -23.02 42.55
CA ILE A 191 20.66 -24.45 42.87
C ILE A 191 21.08 -25.23 41.62
N ARG A 192 20.39 -25.00 40.50
CA ARG A 192 20.73 -25.65 39.22
C ARG A 192 22.10 -25.23 38.69
N LYS A 193 22.53 -23.99 38.94
CA LYS A 193 23.88 -23.55 38.56
C LYS A 193 24.97 -24.28 39.36
N ILE A 194 24.76 -24.50 40.65
CA ILE A 194 25.67 -25.29 41.51
C ILE A 194 25.77 -26.74 41.00
N HIS A 195 24.67 -27.31 40.51
CA HIS A 195 24.65 -28.61 39.83
C HIS A 195 25.22 -28.59 38.40
N CYS A 196 26.00 -27.56 38.02
CA CYS A 196 26.68 -27.42 36.73
C CYS A 196 25.77 -27.47 35.49
N PHE A 197 24.51 -27.03 35.60
CA PHE A 197 23.68 -26.88 34.41
C PHE A 197 24.22 -25.75 33.49
N ASN A 198 24.27 -26.03 32.18
CA ASN A 198 24.63 -25.03 31.17
C ASN A 198 23.53 -23.95 31.04
N LEU A 199 23.89 -22.73 30.62
CA LEU A 199 23.03 -21.54 30.49
C LEU A 199 21.68 -21.85 29.81
N ILE A 200 21.74 -22.57 28.69
CA ILE A 200 20.55 -22.93 27.90
C ILE A 200 19.67 -23.93 28.66
N LYS A 201 20.27 -24.94 29.31
CA LYS A 201 19.52 -25.95 30.08
C LYS A 201 18.89 -25.36 31.35
N ASN A 202 19.58 -24.40 31.97
CA ASN A 202 19.09 -23.73 33.18
C ASN A 202 17.84 -22.88 32.89
N ASN A 203 17.81 -22.23 31.73
CA ASN A 203 16.76 -21.28 31.35
C ASN A 203 15.84 -21.80 30.22
N SER A 204 15.87 -23.11 29.91
CA SER A 204 15.22 -23.68 28.72
C SER A 204 13.70 -23.45 28.69
N GLU A 205 13.02 -23.61 29.82
CA GLU A 205 11.56 -23.44 29.88
C GLU A 205 11.16 -21.99 29.60
N TYR A 206 11.90 -21.03 30.16
CA TYR A 206 11.70 -19.61 29.92
C TYR A 206 11.96 -19.25 28.45
N LEU A 207 13.08 -19.71 27.89
CA LEU A 207 13.44 -19.43 26.50
C LEU A 207 12.40 -20.02 25.52
N LEU A 208 11.90 -21.24 25.78
CA LEU A 208 10.86 -21.87 24.96
C LEU A 208 9.54 -21.12 25.03
N LEU A 209 9.09 -20.73 26.23
CA LEU A 209 7.83 -20.00 26.39
C LEU A 209 7.90 -18.60 25.77
N SER A 210 8.96 -17.84 26.06
CA SER A 210 9.16 -16.47 25.57
C SER A 210 9.24 -16.43 24.04
N ASN A 211 10.08 -17.28 23.43
CA ASN A 211 10.19 -17.33 21.96
C ASN A 211 8.95 -17.97 21.31
N GLY A 212 8.32 -18.93 21.97
CA GLY A 212 7.08 -19.57 21.51
C GLY A 212 5.91 -18.57 21.37
N LEU A 213 5.78 -17.63 22.31
CA LEU A 213 4.77 -16.57 22.21
C LEU A 213 5.01 -15.66 21.01
N VAL A 214 6.26 -15.30 20.73
CA VAL A 214 6.60 -14.46 19.57
C VAL A 214 6.34 -15.17 18.26
N ILE A 215 6.64 -16.47 18.17
CA ILE A 215 6.28 -17.31 17.02
C ILE A 215 4.76 -17.34 16.82
N LEU A 216 4.00 -17.54 17.90
CA LEU A 216 2.54 -17.57 17.84
C LEU A 216 1.96 -16.25 17.31
N VAL A 217 2.44 -15.11 17.82
CA VAL A 217 2.04 -13.79 17.31
C VAL A 217 2.42 -13.64 15.83
N GLY A 218 3.62 -14.07 15.44
CA GLY A 218 4.07 -14.02 14.04
C GLY A 218 3.18 -14.82 13.09
N VAL A 219 2.78 -16.03 13.47
CA VAL A 219 1.87 -16.88 12.67
C VAL A 219 0.50 -16.22 12.50
N ILE A 220 -0.05 -15.62 13.56
CA ILE A 220 -1.31 -14.87 13.49
C ILE A 220 -1.16 -13.68 12.53
N SER A 221 -0.09 -12.89 12.66
CA SER A 221 0.15 -11.73 11.79
C SER A 221 0.26 -12.10 10.31
N ILE A 222 0.96 -13.19 9.98
CA ILE A 222 1.06 -13.70 8.61
C ILE A 222 -0.31 -14.08 8.06
N THR A 223 -1.12 -14.76 8.87
CA THR A 223 -2.47 -15.22 8.48
C THR A 223 -3.41 -14.05 8.20
N VAL A 224 -3.37 -13.01 9.03
CA VAL A 224 -4.24 -11.83 8.91
C VAL A 224 -3.84 -10.97 7.71
N MET A 225 -2.55 -10.70 7.54
CA MET A 225 -2.07 -9.73 6.54
C MET A 225 -1.79 -10.35 5.17
N LYS A 226 -1.71 -11.69 5.06
CA LYS A 226 -1.46 -12.44 3.82
C LYS A 226 -0.25 -11.94 3.02
N ASN A 227 0.76 -11.41 3.70
CA ASN A 227 1.97 -10.87 3.10
C ASN A 227 3.20 -11.66 3.57
N SER A 228 3.96 -12.22 2.62
CA SER A 228 5.15 -13.02 2.88
C SER A 228 6.33 -12.21 3.45
N ALA A 229 6.37 -10.89 3.25
CA ALA A 229 7.40 -10.03 3.81
C ALA A 229 7.39 -10.00 5.35
N ILE A 230 6.23 -10.26 5.96
CA ILE A 230 6.08 -10.29 7.43
C ILE A 230 6.87 -11.43 8.05
N LEU A 231 7.01 -12.55 7.34
CA LEU A 231 7.78 -13.70 7.81
C LEU A 231 9.26 -13.33 8.02
N LEU A 232 9.86 -12.61 7.07
CA LEU A 232 11.25 -12.13 7.21
C LEU A 232 11.42 -11.21 8.41
N LEU A 233 10.46 -10.32 8.65
CA LEU A 233 10.46 -9.40 9.78
C LEU A 233 10.42 -10.16 11.13
N PHE A 234 9.55 -11.15 11.27
CA PHE A 234 9.47 -11.94 12.51
C PHE A 234 10.70 -12.83 12.73
N ILE A 235 11.29 -13.39 11.68
CA ILE A 235 12.57 -14.12 11.78
C ILE A 235 13.65 -13.19 12.32
N PHE A 236 13.73 -11.96 11.80
CA PHE A 236 14.69 -10.96 12.26
C PHE A 236 14.47 -10.59 13.74
N ILE A 237 13.22 -10.39 14.17
CA ILE A 237 12.88 -10.12 15.58
C ILE A 237 13.33 -11.26 16.49
N ILE A 238 13.05 -12.52 16.12
CA ILE A 238 13.43 -13.70 16.92
C ILE A 238 14.94 -13.77 17.08
N ILE A 239 15.71 -13.52 16.02
CA ILE A 239 17.18 -13.51 16.08
C ILE A 239 17.68 -12.45 17.07
N ILE A 240 17.14 -11.23 16.98
CA ILE A 240 17.50 -10.14 17.90
C ILE A 240 17.14 -10.49 19.35
N GLN A 241 15.95 -11.05 19.57
CA GLN A 241 15.47 -11.44 20.89
C GLN A 241 16.38 -12.50 21.52
N ILE A 242 16.74 -13.55 20.78
CA ILE A 242 17.65 -14.59 21.27
C ILE A 242 19.03 -14.02 21.60
N LEU A 243 19.55 -13.09 20.78
CA LEU A 243 20.82 -12.43 21.05
C LEU A 243 20.77 -11.61 22.35
N ILE A 244 19.74 -10.78 22.53
CA ILE A 244 19.55 -9.99 23.75
C ILE A 244 19.40 -10.89 24.98
N GLN A 245 18.56 -11.93 24.88
CA GLN A 245 18.36 -12.91 25.94
C GLN A 245 19.69 -13.57 26.32
N SER A 246 20.46 -14.07 25.34
CA SER A 246 21.73 -14.72 25.62
C SER A 246 22.75 -13.79 26.30
N ILE A 247 22.85 -12.53 25.88
CA ILE A 247 23.78 -11.56 26.46
C ILE A 247 23.36 -11.20 27.89
N TYR A 248 22.08 -10.90 28.10
CA TYR A 248 21.59 -10.36 29.37
C TYR A 248 21.47 -11.44 30.45
N ILE A 249 21.03 -12.65 30.12
CA ILE A 249 21.03 -13.81 31.02
C ILE A 249 22.45 -14.11 31.52
N ASN A 250 23.45 -14.09 30.63
CA ASN A 250 24.85 -14.31 31.02
C ASN A 250 25.37 -13.22 31.98
N LYS A 251 24.98 -11.96 31.75
CA LYS A 251 25.33 -10.85 32.65
C LYS A 251 24.71 -11.04 34.04
N LEU A 252 23.42 -11.41 34.11
CA LEU A 252 22.72 -11.62 35.38
C LEU A 252 23.25 -12.82 36.15
N GLU A 253 23.54 -13.95 35.50
CA GLU A 253 24.13 -15.11 36.16
C GLU A 253 25.49 -14.77 36.79
N LYS A 254 26.35 -13.98 36.11
CA LYS A 254 27.64 -13.54 36.66
C LYS A 254 27.49 -12.64 37.88
N ASN A 255 26.63 -11.62 37.81
CA ASN A 255 26.42 -10.71 38.93
C ASN A 255 25.85 -11.44 40.16
N ASN A 256 24.88 -12.33 39.95
CA ASN A 256 24.24 -13.07 41.04
C ASN A 256 25.19 -14.05 41.74
N LEU A 257 26.19 -14.58 41.04
CA LEU A 257 27.23 -15.43 41.64
C LEU A 257 28.26 -14.63 42.45
N ILE A 258 28.57 -13.40 42.04
CA ILE A 258 29.51 -12.51 42.77
C ILE A 258 28.89 -12.07 44.10
N ASN A 259 27.62 -11.65 44.09
CA ASN A 259 26.92 -11.20 45.30
C ASN A 259 26.81 -12.28 46.39
N LEU A 260 26.86 -13.56 46.05
CA LEU A 260 26.87 -14.66 47.02
C LEU A 260 28.24 -14.85 47.69
N LYS A 261 29.34 -14.65 46.95
CA LYS A 261 30.70 -14.76 47.52
C LYS A 261 31.02 -13.65 48.51
N GLU A 262 30.31 -12.53 48.44
CA GLU A 262 30.46 -11.41 49.36
C GLU A 262 29.58 -11.54 50.61
N LEU A 263 28.68 -12.53 50.64
CA LEU A 263 27.78 -12.82 51.77
C LEU A 263 28.25 -14.00 52.64
N GLU A 264 29.32 -14.71 52.23
CA GLU A 264 30.06 -15.69 53.05
C GLU A 264 31.28 -15.03 53.72
#